data_AF-A0A7C3TIY0-F1
#
_entry.id   AF-A0A7C3TIY0-F1
#
_cell.length_a   1.000
_cell.length_b   1.000
_cell.length_c   1.000
_cell.angle_alpha   90.00
_cell.angle_beta   90.00
_cell.angle_gamma   90.00
#
_symmetry.space_group_name_H-M   'P 1'
#
loop_
_entity.id
_entity.type
_entity.pdbx_description
1 polymer ?
#
loop_
_entity_poly.entity_id
_entity_poly.type
_entity_poly.pdbx_seq_one_letter_code
_entity_poly.pdbx_strand_id
1 'polypeptide(L)'
;MHDLVAILVKRKKAISKEQIESIAWLARIEISKKELELFSRQLNDILAYFSKIDEVNTKSIPPSYHVLDLVNVLRKDEVKPSLSEDIFQIVPQTKGKFVKAPRMA
;
A
#
# COMPACT_ATOMS: atom_id res chain seq x y z
N MET A 1 -16.87 -24.60 3.07
CA MET A 1 -16.03 -23.69 2.25
C MET A 1 -15.56 -22.44 3.01
N HIS A 2 -16.15 -22.08 4.17
CA HIS A 2 -15.71 -20.96 5.00
C HIS A 2 -14.51 -21.29 5.93
N ASP A 3 -14.22 -22.57 6.20
CA ASP A 3 -13.10 -22.99 7.07
C ASP A 3 -11.73 -23.03 6.38
N LEU A 4 -11.66 -23.06 5.05
CA LEU A 4 -10.38 -23.13 4.32
C LEU A 4 -9.60 -21.81 4.39
N VAL A 5 -10.29 -20.67 4.45
CA VAL A 5 -9.67 -19.34 4.61
C VAL A 5 -9.10 -19.19 6.03
N ALA A 6 -9.78 -19.72 7.05
CA ALA A 6 -9.31 -19.71 8.44
C ALA A 6 -8.08 -20.62 8.68
N ILE A 7 -7.97 -21.74 7.94
CA ILE A 7 -6.81 -22.64 8.01
C ILE A 7 -5.56 -22.02 7.38
N LEU A 8 -5.69 -21.17 6.36
CA LEU A 8 -4.57 -20.43 5.76
C LEU A 8 -4.01 -19.34 6.67
N VAL A 9 -4.86 -18.62 7.41
CA VAL A 9 -4.42 -17.57 8.36
C VAL A 9 -3.67 -18.16 9.56
N LYS A 10 -3.95 -19.40 9.94
CA LYS A 10 -3.27 -20.08 11.07
C LYS A 10 -1.83 -20.54 10.80
N ARG A 11 -1.24 -20.29 9.62
CA ARG A 11 0.11 -20.78 9.28
C ARG A 11 1.12 -19.66 9.04
N LYS A 12 2.14 -19.66 9.89
CA LYS A 12 3.37 -18.84 9.93
C LYS A 12 3.15 -17.35 10.25
N LYS A 13 3.28 -17.02 11.53
CA LYS A 13 3.42 -15.64 12.06
C LYS A 13 4.70 -14.93 11.58
N ALA A 14 5.63 -15.64 10.95
CA ALA A 14 6.89 -15.10 10.51
C ALA A 14 6.96 -14.98 8.98
N ILE A 15 7.22 -13.77 8.50
CA ILE A 15 7.44 -13.46 7.09
C ILE A 15 8.87 -13.84 6.68
N SER A 16 9.02 -14.50 5.53
CA SER A 16 10.31 -14.90 4.98
C SER A 16 10.98 -13.75 4.22
N LYS A 17 12.27 -13.90 3.91
CA LYS A 17 13.02 -12.90 3.13
C LYS A 17 12.48 -12.78 1.70
N GLU A 18 12.11 -13.90 1.09
CA GLU A 18 11.55 -13.93 -0.27
C GLU A 18 10.21 -13.18 -0.33
N GLN A 19 9.41 -13.24 0.75
CA GLN A 19 8.19 -12.47 0.87
C GLN A 19 8.48 -10.97 1.02
N ILE A 20 9.53 -10.59 1.75
CA ILE A 20 9.95 -9.17 1.87
C ILE A 20 10.45 -8.64 0.54
N GLU A 21 11.24 -9.41 -0.20
CA GLU A 21 11.65 -9.05 -1.56
C GLU A 21 10.44 -8.85 -2.48
N SER A 22 9.45 -9.74 -2.37
CA SER A 22 8.20 -9.62 -3.13
C SER A 22 7.42 -8.34 -2.78
N ILE A 23 7.33 -8.01 -1.50
CA ILE A 23 6.69 -6.77 -1.03
C ILE A 23 7.47 -5.54 -1.49
N ALA A 24 8.79 -5.56 -1.40
CA ALA A 24 9.64 -4.47 -1.86
C ALA A 24 9.47 -4.22 -3.36
N TRP A 25 9.39 -5.29 -4.16
CA TRP A 25 9.10 -5.21 -5.59
C TRP A 25 7.72 -4.60 -5.87
N LEU A 26 6.69 -5.00 -5.13
CA LEU A 26 5.34 -4.44 -5.23
C LEU A 26 5.32 -2.95 -4.86
N ALA A 27 6.08 -2.55 -3.84
CA ALA A 27 6.21 -1.18 -3.38
C ALA A 27 7.17 -0.33 -4.23
N ARG A 28 7.85 -0.92 -5.23
CA ARG A 28 8.90 -0.28 -6.05
C ARG A 28 10.06 0.28 -5.20
N ILE A 29 10.43 -0.45 -4.15
CA ILE A 29 11.56 -0.12 -3.27
C ILE A 29 12.69 -1.11 -3.57
N GLU A 30 13.85 -0.59 -3.95
CA GLU A 30 15.06 -1.38 -4.03
C GLU A 30 15.63 -1.58 -2.62
N ILE A 31 15.98 -2.82 -2.27
CA ILE A 31 16.52 -3.18 -0.95
C ILE A 31 17.84 -3.90 -1.10
N SER A 32 18.84 -3.47 -0.32
CA SER A 32 20.11 -4.18 -0.23
C SER A 32 19.99 -5.46 0.59
N LYS A 33 20.97 -6.37 0.46
CA LYS A 33 21.03 -7.59 1.29
C LYS A 33 21.06 -7.28 2.80
N LYS A 34 21.74 -6.20 3.20
CA LYS A 34 21.81 -5.79 4.62
C LYS A 34 20.46 -5.32 5.13
N GLU A 35 19.74 -4.54 4.32
CA GLU A 35 18.40 -4.08 4.64
C GLU A 35 17.39 -5.23 4.66
N LEU A 36 17.53 -6.21 3.77
CA LEU A 36 16.69 -7.40 3.77
C LEU A 36 16.78 -8.18 5.09
N GLU A 37 17.99 -8.38 5.63
CA GLU A 37 18.18 -8.99 6.95
C GLU A 37 17.53 -8.16 8.06
N LEU A 38 17.76 -6.85 8.03
CA LEU A 38 17.25 -5.92 9.04
C LEU A 38 15.72 -5.86 9.04
N PHE A 39 15.12 -5.65 7.87
CA PHE A 39 13.67 -5.57 7.68
C PHE A 39 13.00 -6.90 7.98
N SER A 40 13.66 -8.03 7.71
CA SER A 40 13.15 -9.34 8.12
C SER A 40 12.96 -9.44 9.61
N ARG A 41 13.92 -8.99 10.41
CA ARG A 41 13.73 -8.97 11.87
C ARG A 41 12.65 -7.98 12.28
N GLN A 42 12.76 -6.73 11.82
CA GLN A 42 11.87 -5.64 12.24
C GLN A 42 10.41 -5.89 11.88
N LEU A 43 10.12 -6.35 10.66
CA LEU A 43 8.74 -6.63 10.24
C LEU A 43 8.14 -7.79 11.03
N ASN A 44 8.93 -8.81 11.36
CA ASN A 44 8.48 -9.89 12.22
C ASN A 44 8.17 -9.41 13.65
N ASP A 45 8.99 -8.54 14.22
CA ASP A 45 8.74 -7.93 15.53
C ASP A 45 7.45 -7.08 15.52
N ILE A 46 7.25 -6.29 14.46
CA ILE A 46 6.04 -5.48 14.27
C ILE A 46 4.81 -6.39 14.16
N LEU A 47 4.83 -7.40 13.29
CA LEU A 47 3.71 -8.33 13.13
C LEU A 47 3.39 -9.10 14.41
N ALA A 48 4.42 -9.45 15.19
CA ALA A 48 4.22 -10.06 16.50
C ALA A 48 3.47 -9.10 17.45
N TYR A 49 3.81 -7.81 17.46
CA TYR A 49 3.09 -6.80 18.24
C TYR A 49 1.64 -6.62 17.78
N PHE A 50 1.39 -6.58 16.46
CA PHE A 50 0.04 -6.45 15.90
C PHE A 50 -0.88 -7.63 16.27
N SER A 51 -0.33 -8.80 16.56
CA SER A 51 -1.14 -9.97 16.97
C SER A 51 -1.95 -9.77 18.26
N LYS A 52 -1.67 -8.71 19.05
CA LYS A 52 -2.53 -8.29 20.17
C LYS A 52 -3.95 -7.91 19.73
N ILE A 53 -4.12 -7.39 18.52
CA ILE A 53 -5.44 -6.98 18.01
C ILE A 53 -6.33 -8.21 17.73
N ASP A 54 -5.73 -9.37 17.45
CA ASP A 54 -6.46 -10.63 17.22
C ASP A 54 -7.17 -11.14 18.49
N GLU A 55 -6.80 -10.63 19.67
CA GLU A 55 -7.43 -10.98 20.95
C GLU A 55 -8.83 -10.37 21.11
N VAL A 56 -9.16 -9.34 20.31
CA VAL A 56 -10.44 -8.65 20.36
C VAL A 56 -11.44 -9.30 19.41
N ASN A 57 -12.59 -9.73 19.93
CA ASN A 57 -13.64 -10.35 19.11
C ASN A 57 -14.41 -9.30 18.28
N THR A 58 -14.22 -9.32 16.97
CA THR A 58 -14.87 -8.42 16.00
C THR A 58 -15.89 -9.10 15.09
N LYS A 59 -16.24 -10.38 15.32
CA LYS A 59 -17.09 -11.18 14.40
C LYS A 59 -18.44 -10.57 14.05
N SER A 60 -19.00 -9.77 14.96
CA SER A 60 -20.33 -9.16 14.80
C SER A 60 -20.26 -7.64 14.59
N ILE A 61 -19.06 -7.07 14.44
CA ILE A 61 -18.86 -5.64 14.27
C ILE A 61 -18.53 -5.39 12.79
N PRO A 62 -19.32 -4.57 12.07
CA PRO A 62 -18.98 -4.20 10.70
C PRO A 62 -17.68 -3.37 10.67
N PRO A 63 -16.85 -3.51 9.62
CA PRO A 63 -15.67 -2.68 9.46
C PRO A 63 -16.04 -1.20 9.32
N SER A 64 -15.21 -0.32 9.89
CA SER A 64 -15.34 1.13 9.72
C SER A 64 -14.44 1.62 8.59
N TYR A 65 -15.04 2.20 7.54
CA TYR A 65 -14.31 2.73 6.37
C TYR A 65 -14.08 4.24 6.45
N HIS A 66 -15.10 4.97 6.91
CA HIS A 66 -15.08 6.41 7.10
C HIS A 66 -15.73 6.72 8.45
N VAL A 67 -15.23 7.74 9.15
CA VAL A 67 -15.79 8.18 10.43
C VAL A 67 -17.08 8.98 10.23
N LEU A 68 -17.27 9.54 9.03
CA LEU A 68 -18.44 10.33 8.66
C LEU A 68 -19.35 9.52 7.72
N ASP A 69 -20.66 9.67 7.92
CA ASP A 69 -21.69 9.09 7.06
C ASP A 69 -21.86 9.93 5.77
N LEU A 70 -20.82 9.93 4.93
CA LEU A 70 -20.87 10.60 3.63
C LEU A 70 -21.65 9.75 2.63
N VAL A 71 -22.66 10.35 2.02
CA VAL A 71 -23.50 9.69 1.01
C VAL A 71 -23.56 10.57 -0.23
N ASN A 72 -23.24 9.99 -1.39
CA ASN A 72 -23.44 10.63 -2.71
C ASN A 72 -22.88 12.05 -2.81
N VAL A 73 -21.64 12.26 -2.34
CA VAL A 73 -20.94 13.56 -2.49
C VAL A 73 -20.50 13.71 -3.95
N LEU A 74 -21.38 14.28 -4.76
CA LEU A 74 -21.17 14.48 -6.20
C LEU A 74 -20.61 15.86 -6.50
N ARG A 75 -19.72 15.92 -7.48
CA ARG A 75 -19.27 17.16 -8.13
C ARG A 75 -20.21 17.48 -9.29
N LYS A 76 -20.64 18.75 -9.43
CA LYS A 76 -21.35 19.22 -10.63
C LYS A 76 -20.48 19.03 -11.88
N ASP A 77 -21.09 18.66 -12.99
CA ASP A 77 -20.40 18.50 -14.27
C ASP A 77 -20.22 19.83 -14.99
N GLU A 78 -19.35 20.67 -14.44
CA GLU A 78 -19.01 21.99 -14.97
C GLU A 78 -17.52 22.04 -15.33
N VAL A 79 -17.20 22.66 -16.47
CA VAL A 79 -15.81 22.86 -16.92
C VAL A 79 -15.11 23.87 -16.00
N LYS A 80 -13.91 23.52 -15.55
CA LYS A 80 -13.03 24.42 -14.79
C LYS A 80 -11.71 24.63 -15.53
N PRO A 81 -11.03 25.78 -15.34
CA PRO A 81 -9.69 25.98 -15.86
C PRO A 81 -8.77 24.84 -15.44
N SER A 82 -7.99 24.31 -16.39
CA SER A 82 -6.93 23.33 -16.09
C SER A 82 -5.73 24.02 -15.44
N LEU A 83 -4.83 23.23 -14.85
CA LEU A 83 -3.56 23.74 -14.34
C LEU A 83 -2.77 24.44 -15.45
N SER A 84 -2.02 25.47 -15.08
CA SER A 84 -1.18 26.23 -16.00
C SER A 84 0.09 25.43 -16.38
N GLU A 85 0.78 25.83 -17.45
CA GLU A 85 2.00 25.16 -17.90
C GLU A 85 3.18 25.35 -16.92
N ASP A 86 3.07 26.27 -15.96
CA ASP A 86 4.06 26.46 -14.89
C ASP A 86 4.28 25.19 -14.04
N ILE A 87 3.32 24.25 -14.01
CA ILE A 87 3.47 22.96 -13.31
C ILE A 87 4.66 22.14 -13.82
N PHE A 88 5.11 22.36 -15.06
CA PHE A 88 6.28 21.66 -15.59
C PHE A 88 7.60 22.07 -14.90
N GLN A 89 7.61 23.16 -14.13
CA GLN A 89 8.77 23.58 -13.34
C GLN A 89 9.14 22.57 -12.24
N ILE A 90 8.18 21.79 -11.73
CA ILE A 90 8.43 20.76 -10.72
C ILE A 90 8.73 19.38 -11.32
N VAL A 91 8.70 19.25 -12.65
CA VAL A 91 8.86 17.96 -13.32
C VAL A 91 10.35 17.64 -13.51
N PRO A 92 10.86 16.49 -13.03
CA PRO A 92 12.29 16.18 -13.08
C PRO A 92 12.91 16.14 -14.48
N GLN A 93 12.16 15.66 -15.47
CA GLN A 93 12.60 15.62 -16.87
C GLN A 93 11.43 15.94 -17.80
N THR A 94 11.65 16.88 -18.72
CA THR A 94 10.67 17.29 -19.72
C THR A 94 11.25 17.20 -21.13
N LYS A 95 10.37 17.08 -22.13
CA LYS A 95 10.70 17.22 -23.55
C LYS A 95 9.59 18.02 -24.21
N GLY A 96 9.79 19.33 -24.40
CA GLY A 96 8.70 20.22 -24.79
C GLY A 96 7.59 20.20 -23.73
N LYS A 97 6.35 19.95 -24.14
CA LYS A 97 5.17 19.88 -23.26
C LYS A 97 4.89 18.48 -22.68
N PHE A 98 5.89 17.60 -22.66
CA PHE A 98 5.75 16.22 -22.20
C PHE A 98 6.68 15.93 -21.02
N VAL A 99 6.19 15.10 -20.09
CA VAL A 99 7.03 14.45 -19.08
C VAL A 99 7.87 13.38 -19.76
N LYS A 100 9.19 13.44 -19.59
CA LYS A 100 10.11 12.45 -20.16
C LYS A 100 10.34 11.33 -19.14
N ALA A 101 10.10 10.10 -19.56
CA ALA A 101 10.33 8.89 -18.76
C ALA A 101 11.07 7.83 -19.60
N PRO A 102 11.67 6.80 -18.96
CA PRO A 102 12.18 5.64 -19.67
C PRO A 102 11.08 4.99 -20.53
N ARG A 103 11.46 4.47 -21.70
CA ARG A 103 10.53 3.78 -22.59
C ARG A 103 10.01 2.53 -21.89
N MET A 104 8.69 2.39 -21.80
CA MET A 104 8.06 1.14 -21.38
C MET A 104 8.20 0.13 -22.53
N ALA A 105 8.73 -1.05 -22.21
CA ALA A 105 8.88 -2.18 -23.13
C ALA A 105 7.68 -3.11 -23.04
#